data_AF-A0A7V0I9J4-F1
#
_entry.id   AF-A0A7V0I9J4-F1
#
_cell.length_a   1.000
_cell.length_b   1.000
_cell.length_c   1.000
_cell.angle_alpha   90.00
_cell.angle_beta   90.00
_cell.angle_gamma   90.00
#
_symmetry.space_group_name_H-M   'P 1'
#
loop_
_entity.id
_entity.type
_entity.pdbx_description
1 polymer ?
#
loop_
_entity_poly.entity_id
_entity_poly.type
_entity_poly.pdbx_seq_one_letter_code
_entity_poly.pdbx_strand_id
1 'polypeptide(L)'
;MVCEKMIDRLYVLQLERGFFTPRLASKMLCIAKSDAKKMIREMLDKGFVREVEGKKGRYMLSKKGRKMVRVGLTGGCFDILHAGHIKMLESAKKLCDVLVVVIASDETIIKEKNRQAVFDEKERKMLVGAIKYVDFVIIGSKSMNIKSVIERVKPDIIIFGKDQKKLEERVKELIPRLKIKPKIKRIGTWVKGKKSSKIRSWLAKLNSAY
;
A
#
# COMPACT_ATOMS: atom_id res chain seq x y z
N MET A 1 -15.79 21.92 -7.05
CA MET A 1 -14.37 21.73 -7.43
C MET A 1 -13.96 20.34 -6.99
N VAL A 2 -13.60 19.43 -7.92
CA VAL A 2 -13.15 18.09 -7.55
C VAL A 2 -11.77 18.24 -6.91
N CYS A 3 -11.68 18.09 -5.59
CA CYS A 3 -10.41 18.19 -4.88
C CYS A 3 -9.58 16.95 -5.22
N GLU A 4 -8.31 17.11 -5.59
CA GLU A 4 -7.40 16.01 -5.95
C GLU A 4 -7.36 14.93 -4.86
N LYS A 5 -7.42 15.35 -3.58
CA LYS A 5 -7.53 14.47 -2.41
C LYS A 5 -8.74 13.52 -2.42
N MET A 6 -9.80 13.81 -3.18
CA MET A 6 -10.97 12.94 -3.30
C MET A 6 -10.68 11.73 -4.18
N ILE A 7 -9.95 11.92 -5.29
CA ILE A 7 -9.62 10.84 -6.23
C ILE A 7 -8.74 9.81 -5.54
N ASP A 8 -7.81 10.25 -4.68
CA ASP A 8 -6.96 9.38 -3.85
C ASP A 8 -7.80 8.40 -3.02
N ARG A 9 -8.81 8.90 -2.30
CA ARG A 9 -9.69 8.07 -1.47
C ARG A 9 -10.56 7.13 -2.30
N LEU A 10 -11.03 7.57 -3.47
CA LEU A 10 -11.78 6.71 -4.39
C LEU A 10 -10.90 5.60 -4.97
N TYR A 11 -9.63 5.89 -5.25
CA TYR A 11 -8.64 4.88 -5.65
C TYR A 11 -8.47 3.82 -4.56
N VAL A 12 -8.35 4.22 -3.29
CA VAL A 12 -8.25 3.27 -2.16
C VAL A 12 -9.50 2.39 -2.05
N LEU A 13 -10.70 2.98 -2.12
CA LEU A 13 -11.96 2.20 -2.14
C LEU A 13 -12.02 1.20 -3.29
N GLN A 14 -11.60 1.62 -4.48
CA GLN A 14 -11.54 0.75 -5.65
C GLN A 14 -10.53 -0.38 -5.45
N LEU A 15 -9.38 -0.13 -4.83
CA LEU A 15 -8.38 -1.15 -4.57
C LEU A 15 -8.86 -2.21 -3.56
N GLU A 16 -9.68 -1.78 -2.60
CA GLU A 16 -10.31 -2.63 -1.60
C GLU A 16 -11.45 -3.48 -2.19
N ARG A 17 -12.36 -2.87 -2.96
CA ARG A 17 -13.65 -3.48 -3.36
C ARG A 17 -13.78 -3.77 -4.86
N GLY A 18 -12.82 -3.34 -5.67
CA GLY A 18 -12.88 -3.37 -7.14
C GLY A 18 -13.71 -2.24 -7.77
N PHE A 19 -14.49 -1.51 -6.96
CA PHE A 19 -15.35 -0.40 -7.36
C PHE A 19 -15.68 0.47 -6.14
N PHE A 20 -16.29 1.61 -6.35
CA PHE A 20 -16.94 2.40 -5.31
C PHE A 20 -18.38 2.71 -5.69
N THR A 21 -19.19 3.02 -4.68
CA THR A 21 -20.58 3.48 -4.84
C THR A 21 -20.73 4.83 -4.15
N PRO A 22 -21.78 5.61 -4.43
CA PRO A 22 -22.02 6.86 -3.70
C PRO A 22 -22.12 6.66 -2.18
N ARG A 23 -22.62 5.49 -1.73
CA ARG A 23 -22.66 5.13 -0.29
C ARG A 23 -21.25 4.93 0.29
N LEU A 24 -20.39 4.22 -0.42
CA LEU A 24 -19.00 3.99 0.02
C LEU A 24 -18.19 5.30 -0.01
N ALA A 25 -18.34 6.08 -1.08
CA ALA A 25 -17.68 7.38 -1.23
C ALA A 25 -18.11 8.36 -0.13
N SER A 26 -19.42 8.45 0.16
CA SER A 26 -19.97 9.27 1.24
C SER A 26 -19.33 8.94 2.60
N LYS A 27 -19.25 7.65 2.95
CA LYS A 27 -18.62 7.21 4.21
C LYS A 27 -17.13 7.56 4.25
N MET A 28 -16.39 7.27 3.18
CA MET A 28 -14.94 7.48 3.11
C MET A 28 -14.55 8.97 3.10
N LEU A 29 -15.39 9.82 2.49
CA LEU A 29 -15.14 11.26 2.37
C LEU A 29 -15.78 12.07 3.50
N CYS A 30 -16.59 11.44 4.36
CA CYS A 30 -17.38 12.10 5.40
C CYS A 30 -18.28 13.22 4.84
N ILE A 31 -19.00 12.94 3.75
CA ILE A 31 -19.93 13.87 3.10
C ILE A 31 -21.32 13.24 2.96
N ALA A 32 -22.36 14.04 2.73
CA ALA A 32 -23.70 13.51 2.51
C ALA A 32 -23.75 12.61 1.27
N LYS A 33 -24.65 11.63 1.28
CA LYS A 33 -24.84 10.71 0.14
C LYS A 33 -25.28 11.46 -1.13
N SER A 34 -26.05 12.54 -0.98
CA SER A 34 -26.43 13.45 -2.06
C SER A 34 -25.19 14.09 -2.70
N ASP A 35 -24.27 14.60 -1.89
CA ASP A 35 -23.04 15.24 -2.36
C ASP A 35 -22.11 14.24 -3.03
N ALA A 36 -21.97 13.04 -2.46
CA ALA A 36 -21.21 11.98 -3.09
C ALA A 36 -21.78 11.58 -4.46
N LYS A 37 -23.12 11.54 -4.61
CA LYS A 37 -23.77 11.30 -5.91
C LYS A 37 -23.46 12.43 -6.90
N LYS A 38 -23.60 13.70 -6.48
CA LYS A 38 -23.32 14.87 -7.31
C LYS A 38 -21.86 14.89 -7.75
N MET A 39 -20.93 14.67 -6.82
CA MET A 39 -19.49 14.56 -7.09
C MET A 39 -19.19 13.47 -8.12
N ILE A 40 -19.76 12.26 -7.97
CA ILE A 40 -19.55 11.17 -8.93
C ILE A 40 -20.09 11.54 -10.32
N ARG A 41 -21.25 12.20 -10.40
CA ARG A 41 -21.80 12.70 -11.67
C ARG A 41 -20.85 13.69 -12.33
N GLU A 42 -20.38 14.70 -11.60
CA GLU A 42 -19.38 15.65 -12.12
C GLU A 42 -18.09 14.96 -12.58
N MET A 43 -17.65 13.89 -11.91
CA MET A 43 -16.49 13.11 -12.31
C MET A 43 -16.74 12.22 -13.54
N LEU A 44 -17.96 11.75 -13.76
CA LEU A 44 -18.37 11.05 -14.98
C LEU A 44 -18.33 12.01 -16.17
N ASP A 45 -18.92 13.20 -16.01
CA ASP A 45 -18.97 14.23 -17.06
C ASP A 45 -17.56 14.68 -17.47
N LYS A 46 -16.64 14.79 -16.51
CA LYS A 46 -15.22 15.12 -16.76
C LYS A 46 -14.38 13.93 -17.28
N GLY A 47 -14.97 12.74 -17.33
CA GLY A 47 -14.33 11.50 -17.76
C GLY A 47 -13.28 10.96 -16.79
N PHE A 48 -13.28 11.37 -15.52
CA PHE A 48 -12.38 10.84 -14.48
C PHE A 48 -12.86 9.51 -13.90
N VAL A 49 -14.16 9.29 -13.91
CA VAL A 49 -14.81 8.07 -13.43
C VAL A 49 -15.58 7.45 -14.59
N ARG A 50 -15.81 6.14 -14.52
CA ARG A 50 -16.69 5.39 -15.42
C ARG A 50 -17.54 4.43 -14.62
N GLU A 51 -18.71 4.11 -15.13
CA GLU A 51 -19.54 3.05 -14.58
C GLU A 51 -18.94 1.67 -14.89
N VAL A 52 -19.12 0.74 -13.96
CA VAL A 52 -18.68 -0.65 -14.13
C VAL A 52 -19.69 -1.34 -15.05
N GLU A 53 -19.19 -1.95 -16.12
CA GLU A 53 -20.01 -2.67 -17.09
C GLU A 53 -20.86 -3.75 -16.42
N GLY A 54 -22.15 -3.78 -16.77
CA GLY A 54 -23.13 -4.71 -16.18
C GLY A 54 -23.48 -4.47 -14.71
N LYS A 55 -23.00 -3.39 -14.07
CA LYS A 55 -23.21 -3.15 -12.63
C LYS A 55 -23.62 -1.70 -12.33
N LYS A 56 -24.91 -1.42 -12.47
CA LYS A 56 -25.50 -0.09 -12.23
C LYS A 56 -25.18 0.45 -10.83
N GLY A 57 -24.78 1.72 -10.76
CA GLY A 57 -24.44 2.43 -9.52
C GLY A 57 -23.09 2.04 -8.90
N ARG A 58 -22.27 1.27 -9.62
CA ARG A 58 -20.88 0.97 -9.26
C ARG A 58 -19.96 1.69 -10.21
N TYR A 59 -18.95 2.34 -9.66
CA TYR A 59 -18.06 3.22 -10.39
C TYR A 59 -16.61 2.84 -10.15
N MET A 60 -15.77 3.15 -11.12
CA MET A 60 -14.32 3.03 -11.00
C MET A 60 -13.63 4.19 -11.70
N LEU A 61 -12.39 4.48 -11.32
CA LEU A 61 -11.57 5.46 -12.02
C LEU A 61 -11.39 5.03 -13.48
N SER A 62 -11.55 5.99 -14.38
CA SER A 62 -11.19 5.83 -15.78
C SER A 62 -9.65 5.83 -15.93
N LYS A 63 -9.14 5.62 -17.15
CA LYS A 63 -7.70 5.79 -17.43
C LYS A 63 -7.24 7.23 -17.09
N LYS A 64 -8.08 8.23 -17.37
CA LYS A 64 -7.80 9.64 -17.07
C LYS A 64 -7.80 9.90 -15.56
N GLY A 65 -8.83 9.42 -14.84
CA GLY A 65 -8.89 9.57 -13.39
C GLY A 65 -7.77 8.83 -12.67
N ARG A 66 -7.38 7.64 -13.13
CA ARG A 66 -6.24 6.92 -12.54
C ARG A 66 -4.94 7.73 -12.66
N LYS A 67 -4.70 8.41 -13.78
CA LYS A 67 -3.49 9.23 -13.99
C LYS A 67 -3.39 10.45 -13.07
N MET A 68 -4.50 10.85 -12.41
CA MET A 68 -4.51 11.95 -11.45
C MET A 68 -3.90 11.60 -10.09
N VAL A 69 -3.66 10.32 -9.81
CA VAL A 69 -3.15 9.86 -8.51
C VAL A 69 -1.76 9.28 -8.70
N ARG A 70 -0.75 9.78 -7.98
CA ARG A 70 0.55 9.12 -7.90
C ARG A 70 0.50 8.03 -6.83
N VAL A 71 0.58 6.77 -7.23
CA VAL A 71 0.52 5.62 -6.33
C VAL A 71 1.92 5.07 -6.06
N GLY A 72 2.30 5.03 -4.79
CA GLY A 72 3.50 4.36 -4.30
C GLY A 72 3.20 2.97 -3.78
N LEU A 73 4.09 2.02 -4.06
CA LEU A 73 4.06 0.66 -3.52
C LEU A 73 5.35 0.40 -2.76
N THR A 74 5.24 -0.02 -1.51
CA THR A 74 6.36 -0.54 -0.72
C THR A 74 5.94 -1.84 -0.06
N GLY A 75 6.90 -2.65 0.39
CA GLY A 75 6.59 -3.86 1.13
C GLY A 75 7.62 -4.20 2.20
N GLY A 76 7.27 -5.12 3.09
CA GLY A 76 8.15 -5.52 4.17
C GLY A 76 7.52 -6.50 5.15
N CYS A 77 8.31 -6.94 6.12
CA CYS A 77 7.84 -7.79 7.20
C CYS A 77 7.03 -6.98 8.23
N PHE A 78 7.53 -5.79 8.61
CA PHE A 78 6.93 -4.90 9.61
C PHE A 78 6.63 -5.54 10.97
N ASP A 79 7.38 -6.58 11.30
CA ASP A 79 7.37 -7.27 12.59
C ASP A 79 8.13 -6.43 13.64
N ILE A 80 7.53 -6.25 14.82
CA ILE A 80 7.97 -5.31 15.87
C ILE A 80 8.19 -3.90 15.29
N LEU A 81 7.12 -3.11 15.21
CA LEU A 81 7.20 -1.74 14.72
C LEU A 81 8.17 -0.89 15.55
N HIS A 82 8.91 -0.03 14.86
CA HIS A 82 9.91 0.84 15.47
C HIS A 82 10.15 2.09 14.61
N ALA A 83 10.84 3.09 15.15
CA ALA A 83 11.09 4.38 14.48
C ALA A 83 11.69 4.25 13.06
N GLY A 84 12.52 3.22 12.81
CA GLY A 84 13.01 2.90 11.46
C GLY A 84 11.90 2.67 10.42
N HIS A 85 10.85 1.89 10.76
CA HIS A 85 9.70 1.67 9.88
C HIS A 85 8.93 2.97 9.66
N ILE A 86 8.72 3.75 10.72
CA ILE A 86 8.00 5.03 10.63
C ILE A 86 8.71 6.00 9.68
N LYS A 87 10.03 6.18 9.84
CA LYS A 87 10.82 7.07 8.96
C LYS A 87 10.89 6.59 7.51
N MET A 88 10.92 5.27 7.31
CA MET A 88 10.86 4.67 5.99
C MET A 88 9.50 4.98 5.31
N LEU A 89 8.39 4.75 6.01
CA LEU A 89 7.04 4.99 5.48
C LEU A 89 6.75 6.47 5.27
N GLU A 90 7.23 7.35 6.16
CA GLU A 90 7.18 8.80 5.98
C GLU A 90 7.88 9.22 4.68
N SER A 91 9.10 8.71 4.45
CA SER A 91 9.89 9.03 3.26
C SER A 91 9.26 8.45 1.98
N ALA A 92 8.65 7.27 2.08
CA ALA A 92 7.92 6.67 0.97
C ALA A 92 6.67 7.50 0.60
N LYS A 93 5.89 7.94 1.60
CA LYS A 93 4.70 8.78 1.39
C LYS A 93 5.02 10.12 0.75
N LYS A 94 6.19 10.71 1.01
CA LYS A 94 6.64 11.95 0.32
C LYS A 94 6.80 11.80 -1.20
N LEU A 95 6.82 10.57 -1.71
CA LEU A 95 6.99 10.28 -3.14
C LEU A 95 5.66 10.01 -3.87
N CYS A 96 4.53 9.96 -3.17
CA CYS A 96 3.23 9.57 -3.74
C CYS A 96 2.03 10.17 -3.00
N ASP A 97 0.91 10.27 -3.70
CA ASP A 97 -0.36 10.74 -3.12
C ASP A 97 -1.05 9.62 -2.34
N VAL A 98 -0.91 8.37 -2.80
CA VAL A 98 -1.38 7.15 -2.11
C VAL A 98 -0.24 6.16 -1.94
N LEU A 99 0.09 5.80 -0.70
CA LEU A 99 1.05 4.77 -0.34
C LEU A 99 0.32 3.46 0.02
N VAL A 100 0.52 2.46 -0.83
CA VAL A 100 0.08 1.08 -0.58
C VAL A 100 1.26 0.29 0.01
N VAL A 101 1.03 -0.35 1.15
CA VAL A 101 2.03 -1.19 1.84
C VAL A 101 1.64 -2.65 1.74
N VAL A 102 2.58 -3.49 1.29
CA VAL A 102 2.43 -4.94 1.29
C VAL A 102 3.16 -5.52 2.48
N ILE A 103 2.45 -6.16 3.39
CA ILE A 103 3.07 -6.92 4.47
C ILE A 103 3.32 -8.36 4.02
N ALA A 104 4.47 -8.93 4.38
CA ALA A 104 4.74 -10.35 4.15
C ALA A 104 3.78 -11.22 4.97
N SER A 105 3.29 -12.33 4.41
CA SER A 105 2.54 -13.32 5.19
C SER A 105 3.43 -14.02 6.21
N ASP A 106 2.83 -14.64 7.22
CA ASP A 106 3.58 -15.42 8.20
C ASP A 106 4.34 -16.57 7.55
N GLU A 107 3.72 -17.24 6.57
CA GLU A 107 4.39 -18.26 5.75
C GLU A 107 5.62 -17.72 5.01
N THR A 108 5.53 -16.51 4.45
CA THR A 108 6.65 -15.87 3.75
C THR A 108 7.79 -15.58 4.72
N ILE A 109 7.47 -15.14 5.93
CA ILE A 109 8.46 -14.86 6.96
C ILE A 109 9.18 -16.13 7.39
N ILE A 110 8.45 -17.23 7.61
CA ILE A 110 9.03 -18.54 7.93
C ILE A 110 9.96 -18.99 6.81
N LYS A 111 9.50 -18.96 5.55
CA LYS A 111 10.30 -19.39 4.40
C LYS A 111 11.58 -18.57 4.19
N GLU A 112 11.50 -17.25 4.30
CA GLU A 112 12.60 -16.34 3.93
C GLU A 112 13.53 -16.01 5.12
N LYS A 113 13.04 -16.14 6.36
CA LYS A 113 13.79 -15.75 7.57
C LYS A 113 13.99 -16.90 8.55
N ASN A 114 13.45 -18.08 8.26
CA ASN A 114 13.52 -19.27 9.10
C ASN A 114 13.10 -19.02 10.56
N ARG A 115 12.04 -18.22 10.75
CA ARG A 115 11.49 -17.88 12.07
C ARG A 115 10.04 -17.44 11.98
N GLN A 116 9.32 -17.51 13.10
CA GLN A 116 8.01 -16.88 13.24
C GLN A 116 8.13 -15.37 13.51
N ALA A 117 7.11 -14.61 13.10
CA ALA A 117 6.93 -13.23 13.53
C ALA A 117 6.45 -13.19 14.99
N VAL A 118 6.64 -12.05 15.68
CA VAL A 118 6.10 -11.86 17.03
C VAL A 118 4.62 -11.50 16.93
N PHE A 119 4.30 -10.63 15.98
CA PHE A 119 2.93 -10.31 15.61
C PHE A 119 2.56 -11.07 14.34
N ASP A 120 1.39 -11.69 14.33
CA ASP A 120 0.86 -12.37 13.15
C ASP A 120 0.57 -11.36 12.01
N GLU A 121 0.27 -11.86 10.82
CA GLU A 121 0.01 -11.00 9.67
C GLU A 121 -1.21 -10.07 9.83
N LYS A 122 -2.24 -10.46 10.59
CA LYS A 122 -3.42 -9.62 10.82
C LYS A 122 -3.10 -8.49 11.80
N GLU A 123 -2.37 -8.79 12.87
CA GLU A 123 -1.86 -7.81 13.82
C GLU A 123 -0.93 -6.82 13.12
N ARG A 124 0.04 -7.31 12.33
CA ARG A 124 0.94 -6.45 11.56
C ARG A 124 0.17 -5.58 10.57
N LYS A 125 -0.88 -6.11 9.91
CA LYS A 125 -1.75 -5.31 9.03
C LYS A 125 -2.42 -4.17 9.77
N MET A 126 -2.99 -4.46 10.95
CA MET A 126 -3.66 -3.46 11.78
C MET A 126 -2.68 -2.38 12.22
N LEU A 127 -1.53 -2.79 12.75
CA LEU A 127 -0.48 -1.88 13.23
C LEU A 127 0.07 -1.00 12.11
N VAL A 128 0.38 -1.57 10.94
CA VAL A 128 0.87 -0.80 9.78
C VAL A 128 -0.22 0.12 9.22
N GLY A 129 -1.47 -0.33 9.20
CA GLY A 129 -2.61 0.45 8.73
C GLY A 129 -2.95 1.65 9.62
N ALA A 130 -2.58 1.62 10.90
CA ALA A 130 -2.74 2.74 11.83
C ALA A 130 -1.68 3.85 11.63
N ILE A 131 -0.63 3.61 10.83
CA ILE A 131 0.42 4.59 10.59
C ILE A 131 -0.10 5.66 9.63
N LYS A 132 -0.08 6.93 10.06
CA LYS A 132 -0.55 8.11 9.31
C LYS A 132 -0.06 8.21 7.85
N TYR A 133 1.12 7.65 7.55
CA TYR A 133 1.73 7.71 6.22
C TYR A 133 1.24 6.61 5.26
N VAL A 134 0.41 5.67 5.74
CA VAL A 134 -0.05 4.51 5.00
C VAL A 134 -1.53 4.68 4.66
N ASP A 135 -1.89 4.57 3.39
CA ASP A 135 -3.28 4.73 2.95
C ASP A 135 -3.99 3.38 2.77
N PHE A 136 -3.24 2.31 2.45
CA PHE A 136 -3.80 0.97 2.29
C PHE A 136 -2.78 -0.12 2.56
N VAL A 137 -3.23 -1.22 3.18
CA VAL A 137 -2.37 -2.38 3.50
C VAL A 137 -2.91 -3.66 2.87
N ILE A 138 -2.02 -4.36 2.18
CA ILE A 138 -2.27 -5.67 1.56
C ILE A 138 -1.42 -6.70 2.29
N ILE A 139 -2.02 -7.84 2.67
CA ILE A 139 -1.27 -9.01 3.11
C ILE A 139 -0.84 -9.77 1.86
N GLY A 140 0.46 -10.07 1.75
CA GLY A 140 0.96 -10.98 0.72
C GLY A 140 0.43 -12.40 0.94
N SER A 141 0.55 -13.26 -0.06
CA SER A 141 0.16 -14.66 0.06
C SER A 141 0.94 -15.49 -0.96
N LYS A 142 0.91 -16.84 -0.84
CA LYS A 142 1.50 -17.72 -1.86
C LYS A 142 0.91 -17.51 -3.25
N SER A 143 -0.40 -17.22 -3.34
CA SER A 143 -1.07 -16.91 -4.61
C SER A 143 -0.80 -15.49 -5.11
N MET A 144 -0.37 -14.58 -4.22
CA MET A 144 0.03 -13.23 -4.57
C MET A 144 1.54 -13.12 -4.78
N ASN A 145 2.00 -13.51 -5.97
CA ASN A 145 3.36 -13.18 -6.38
C ASN A 145 3.53 -11.66 -6.60
N ILE A 146 4.77 -11.19 -6.62
CA ILE A 146 5.12 -9.77 -6.79
C ILE A 146 4.44 -9.17 -8.03
N LYS A 147 4.34 -9.93 -9.13
CA LYS A 147 3.67 -9.52 -10.37
C LYS A 147 2.19 -9.23 -10.15
N SER A 148 1.45 -10.11 -9.49
CA SER A 148 0.01 -9.94 -9.29
C SER A 148 -0.32 -8.75 -8.37
N VAL A 149 0.53 -8.49 -7.37
CA VAL A 149 0.44 -7.26 -6.56
C VAL A 149 0.62 -6.02 -7.44
N ILE A 150 1.67 -5.99 -8.27
CA ILE A 150 1.95 -4.86 -9.15
C ILE A 150 0.83 -4.65 -10.17
N GLU A 151 0.26 -5.72 -10.73
CA GLU A 151 -0.87 -5.64 -11.67
C GLU A 151 -2.18 -5.19 -11.02
N ARG A 152 -2.40 -5.57 -9.75
CA ARG A 152 -3.54 -5.14 -8.95
C ARG A 152 -3.44 -3.67 -8.56
N VAL A 153 -2.31 -3.26 -8.00
CA VAL A 153 -2.09 -1.89 -7.49
C VAL A 153 -1.85 -0.90 -8.64
N LYS A 154 -1.16 -1.36 -9.69
CA LYS A 154 -0.68 -0.53 -10.81
C LYS A 154 0.11 0.69 -10.32
N PRO A 155 1.16 0.53 -9.50
CA PRO A 155 1.88 1.66 -8.92
C PRO A 155 2.58 2.51 -9.98
N ASP A 156 2.73 3.80 -9.68
CA ASP A 156 3.56 4.73 -10.44
C ASP A 156 5.02 4.67 -9.98
N ILE A 157 5.23 4.33 -8.71
CA ILE A 157 6.55 4.16 -8.09
C ILE A 157 6.57 2.96 -7.15
N ILE A 158 7.61 2.13 -7.27
CA ILE A 158 7.93 1.06 -6.32
C ILE A 158 9.11 1.52 -5.47
N ILE A 159 8.93 1.48 -4.15
CA ILE A 159 9.82 2.07 -3.17
C ILE A 159 10.45 0.95 -2.33
N PHE A 160 11.77 0.94 -2.24
CA PHE A 160 12.54 -0.04 -1.48
C PHE A 160 13.29 0.60 -0.32
N GLY A 161 13.28 -0.06 0.82
CA GLY A 161 14.16 0.25 1.95
C GLY A 161 15.60 -0.18 1.68
N LYS A 162 16.52 0.31 2.53
CA LYS A 162 17.97 0.05 2.43
C LYS A 162 18.34 -1.44 2.33
N ASP A 163 17.66 -2.30 3.10
CA ASP A 163 17.98 -3.73 3.24
C ASP A 163 17.28 -4.62 2.16
N GLN A 164 16.66 -4.04 1.12
CA GLN A 164 15.81 -4.77 0.18
C GLN A 164 16.43 -4.98 -1.22
N LYS A 165 17.78 -5.01 -1.33
CA LYS A 165 18.49 -5.12 -2.61
C LYS A 165 18.05 -6.33 -3.46
N LYS A 166 17.96 -7.52 -2.86
CA LYS A 166 17.51 -8.75 -3.56
C LYS A 166 16.08 -8.64 -4.12
N LEU A 167 15.18 -8.00 -3.38
CA LEU A 167 13.80 -7.79 -3.82
C LEU A 167 13.74 -6.78 -4.97
N GLU A 168 14.54 -5.72 -4.90
CA GLU A 168 14.63 -4.73 -5.96
C GLU A 168 15.14 -5.35 -7.28
N GLU A 169 16.16 -6.21 -7.22
CA GLU A 169 16.67 -6.95 -8.39
C GLU A 169 15.57 -7.82 -9.03
N ARG A 170 14.88 -8.63 -8.22
CA ARG A 170 13.74 -9.43 -8.70
C ARG A 170 12.64 -8.58 -9.34
N VAL A 171 12.36 -7.39 -8.81
CA VAL A 171 11.36 -6.49 -9.40
C VAL A 171 11.86 -5.89 -10.72
N LYS A 172 13.14 -5.53 -10.81
CA LYS A 172 13.76 -5.02 -12.06
C LYS A 172 13.66 -6.03 -13.20
N GLU A 173 13.89 -7.31 -12.91
CA GLU A 173 13.74 -8.40 -13.88
C GLU A 173 12.29 -8.59 -14.36
N LEU A 174 11.31 -8.27 -13.49
CA LEU A 174 9.90 -8.38 -13.84
C LEU A 174 9.39 -7.21 -14.68
N ILE A 175 9.92 -5.99 -14.51
CA ILE A 175 9.41 -4.76 -15.16
C ILE A 175 9.26 -4.91 -16.69
N PRO A 176 10.24 -5.45 -17.44
CA PRO A 176 10.11 -5.61 -18.89
C PRO A 176 8.92 -6.48 -19.32
N ARG A 177 8.46 -7.36 -18.43
CA ARG A 177 7.35 -8.30 -18.68
C ARG A 177 5.99 -7.74 -18.24
N LEU A 178 5.95 -6.54 -17.65
CA LEU A 178 4.74 -5.90 -17.17
C LEU A 178 4.17 -4.95 -18.22
N LYS A 179 2.84 -4.82 -18.23
CA LYS A 179 2.12 -3.82 -19.03
C LYS A 179 2.29 -2.39 -18.49
N ILE A 180 2.92 -2.23 -17.33
CA ILE A 180 3.15 -0.95 -16.67
C ILE A 180 4.64 -0.77 -16.38
N LYS A 181 5.10 0.47 -16.39
CA LYS A 181 6.51 0.83 -16.19
C LYS A 181 6.64 1.72 -14.95
N PRO A 182 6.52 1.16 -13.73
CA PRO A 182 6.69 1.93 -12.50
C PRO A 182 8.14 2.42 -12.37
N LYS A 183 8.34 3.61 -11.80
CA LYS A 183 9.67 4.06 -11.38
C LYS A 183 10.13 3.23 -10.19
N ILE A 184 11.42 2.93 -10.10
CA ILE A 184 12.02 2.31 -8.92
C ILE A 184 12.76 3.37 -8.13
N LYS A 185 12.54 3.41 -6.81
CA LYS A 185 13.29 4.28 -5.89
C LYS A 185 13.71 3.51 -4.65
N ARG A 186 14.99 3.59 -4.31
CA ARG A 186 15.48 3.17 -2.99
C ARG A 186 15.56 4.39 -2.07
N ILE A 187 15.05 4.25 -0.85
CA ILE A 187 15.15 5.29 0.18
C ILE A 187 16.27 4.92 1.17
N GLY A 188 17.15 5.90 1.39
CA GLY A 188 18.31 5.78 2.28
C GLY A 188 18.03 6.16 3.73
N THR A 189 16.81 6.58 4.09
CA THR A 189 16.49 7.03 5.45
C THR A 189 16.48 5.84 6.42
N TRP A 190 17.39 5.85 7.39
CA TRP A 190 17.44 4.87 8.48
C TRP A 190 17.56 5.59 9.83
N VAL A 191 17.07 4.96 10.90
CA VAL A 191 17.37 5.36 12.28
C VAL A 191 18.45 4.43 12.80
N LYS A 192 19.62 4.97 13.18
CA LYS A 192 20.78 4.17 13.63
C LYS A 192 20.35 3.25 14.77
N GLY A 193 20.69 1.97 14.67
CA GLY A 193 20.44 0.98 15.74
C GLY A 193 19.00 0.44 15.85
N LYS A 194 18.02 0.94 15.10
CA LYS A 194 16.63 0.46 15.21
C LYS A 194 16.31 -0.57 14.11
N LYS A 195 16.39 -1.86 14.46
CA LYS A 195 15.98 -3.01 13.64
C LYS A 195 15.26 -4.04 14.52
N SER A 196 14.25 -4.73 14.00
CA SER A 196 13.55 -5.79 14.74
C SER A 196 14.48 -6.89 15.24
N SER A 197 15.52 -7.26 14.48
CA SER A 197 16.53 -8.24 14.92
C SER A 197 17.33 -7.77 16.13
N LYS A 198 17.63 -6.47 16.23
CA LYS A 198 18.32 -5.89 17.39
C LYS A 198 17.42 -5.86 18.62
N ILE A 199 16.14 -5.51 18.44
CA ILE A 199 15.16 -5.53 19.54
C ILE A 199 14.99 -6.96 20.06
N ARG A 200 14.86 -7.95 19.17
CA ARG A 200 14.78 -9.38 19.54
C ARG A 200 16.03 -9.85 20.28
N SER A 201 17.22 -9.52 19.78
CA SER A 201 18.47 -9.89 20.45
C SER A 201 18.59 -9.25 21.84
N TRP A 202 18.14 -8.01 22.00
CA TRP A 202 18.13 -7.34 23.29
C TRP A 202 17.13 -7.99 24.28
N LEU A 203 15.92 -8.30 23.83
CA LEU A 203 14.91 -9.01 24.64
C LEU A 203 15.39 -10.42 25.04
N ALA A 204 16.02 -11.15 24.12
CA ALA A 204 16.56 -12.48 24.42
C ALA A 204 17.65 -12.45 25.50
N LYS A 205 18.52 -11.42 25.49
CA LYS A 205 19.54 -11.22 26.53
C LYS A 205 18.96 -10.89 27.89
N LEU A 206 17.86 -10.13 27.94
CA LEU A 206 17.16 -9.86 29.19
C LEU A 206 16.54 -11.13 29.77
N ASN A 207 15.93 -11.95 28.93
CA ASN A 207 15.29 -13.20 29.37
C ASN A 207 16.29 -14.30 29.78
N SER A 208 17.57 -14.15 29.46
CA SER A 208 18.64 -15.04 29.95
C SER A 208 19.34 -14.51 31.20
N ALA A 209 19.01 -13.29 31.65
CA ALA A 209 19.61 -12.63 32.81
C ALA A 209 18.72 -12.71 34.07
N TYR A 210 17.51 -13.25 33.92
CA TYR A 210 16.55 -13.58 34.98
C TYR A 210 16.20 -15.06 34.84
#